data_AF-A0AB34JNE6-F1
#
_entry.id   AF-A0AB34JNE6-F1
#
_cell.length_a   1.000
_cell.length_b   1.000
_cell.length_c   1.000
_cell.angle_alpha   90.00
_cell.angle_beta   90.00
_cell.angle_gamma   90.00
#
_symmetry.space_group_name_H-M   'P 1'
#
loop_
_entity.id
_entity.type
_entity.pdbx_description
1 polymer ?
#
loop_
_entity_poly.entity_id
_entity_poly.type
_entity_poly.pdbx_seq_one_letter_code
_entity_poly.pdbx_strand_id
1 'polypeptide(L)'
;MPHFCAGGDKSPHFAVLGVLTFEDRLAYRSQIRANWMTPSAVARSGILSRFVLRGVGASAAIEREAEAHGDMVFVHAPNALKRTIGPLVSFVRWLECSVVAWPNAQHIGKADDDVWLHLSSIASVMAASLASLAASSSDGTPPRLMWGHMETYSWDIAAGRPTRHGYTFFKGHDCKQRRVRREEILAKSLAHANQTPCIAGRDERGVLRCGGGEKTNVLGPFGFPKGPVFFTSASLVSQLVASVPLRQETARIIQSVNNSRKEAIKPWEDVYLGMGLARTAVGDGIALVHIGCATYTDEWGFYMSPSTLVWHMRTKVPERIGEAEVWAQQHHCTPVVVGSRCSPQPWSSCTGAKWRRCILRYNKTACSDQLYTLLKGKGLPSRPQCQLEKLNV
;
A
#
# COMPACT_ATOMS: atom_id res chain seq x y z
N MET A 1 12.59 -23.81 16.85
CA MET A 1 12.00 -22.52 17.28
C MET A 1 12.39 -21.48 16.25
N PRO A 2 11.42 -20.72 15.71
CA PRO A 2 11.71 -19.76 14.66
C PRO A 2 12.45 -18.55 15.25
N HIS A 3 13.54 -18.14 14.62
CA HIS A 3 14.17 -16.86 14.94
C HIS A 3 13.30 -15.73 14.38
N PHE A 4 12.80 -14.85 15.26
CA PHE A 4 11.95 -13.74 14.85
C PHE A 4 12.76 -12.63 14.18
N CYS A 5 12.20 -12.05 13.12
CA CYS A 5 12.87 -11.02 12.30
C CYS A 5 14.25 -11.44 11.77
N ALA A 6 14.54 -12.75 11.68
CA ALA A 6 15.81 -13.26 11.21
C ALA A 6 15.95 -13.15 9.68
N GLY A 7 17.20 -13.25 9.19
CA GLY A 7 17.51 -13.13 7.76
C GLY A 7 17.64 -11.69 7.28
N GLY A 8 17.75 -10.73 8.20
CA GLY A 8 18.10 -9.35 7.91
C GLY A 8 19.53 -9.23 7.38
N ASP A 9 19.73 -8.29 6.45
CA ASP A 9 21.05 -7.87 6.01
C ASP A 9 21.13 -6.35 6.06
N LYS A 10 22.34 -5.83 6.30
CA LYS A 10 22.59 -4.39 6.35
C LYS A 10 23.00 -3.82 5.00
N SER A 11 22.87 -4.58 3.91
CA SER A 11 23.17 -4.04 2.59
C SER A 11 22.08 -3.02 2.18
N PRO A 12 22.43 -2.02 1.37
CA PRO A 12 21.44 -1.08 0.87
C PRO A 12 20.45 -1.79 -0.06
N HIS A 13 19.16 -1.64 0.22
CA HIS A 13 18.08 -2.11 -0.64
C HIS A 13 17.26 -0.92 -1.13
N PHE A 14 16.83 -0.94 -2.39
CA PHE A 14 15.88 0.08 -2.86
C PHE A 14 14.56 -0.05 -2.09
N ALA A 15 14.05 -1.27 -1.94
CA ALA A 15 12.93 -1.53 -1.05
C ALA A 15 13.00 -2.93 -0.45
N VAL A 16 12.32 -3.12 0.68
CA VAL A 16 12.04 -4.43 1.26
C VAL A 16 10.53 -4.61 1.35
N LEU A 17 10.01 -5.69 0.78
CA LEU A 17 8.58 -6.00 0.66
C LEU A 17 8.23 -7.22 1.51
N GLY A 18 7.33 -7.03 2.48
CA GLY A 18 6.75 -8.11 3.26
C GLY A 18 5.42 -8.58 2.67
N VAL A 19 5.37 -9.83 2.19
CA VAL A 19 4.15 -10.48 1.69
C VAL A 19 3.44 -11.14 2.85
N LEU A 20 2.38 -10.52 3.37
CA LEU A 20 1.62 -11.04 4.50
C LEU A 20 0.87 -12.30 4.07
N THR A 21 1.16 -13.41 4.74
CA THR A 21 0.52 -14.70 4.48
C THR A 21 0.29 -15.46 5.80
N PHE A 22 -0.29 -16.65 5.73
CA PHE A 22 -0.53 -17.50 6.90
C PHE A 22 -0.32 -18.96 6.54
N GLU A 23 -0.21 -19.81 7.56
CA GLU A 23 0.26 -21.19 7.42
C GLU A 23 -0.43 -21.98 6.29
N ASP A 24 -1.77 -21.98 6.28
CA ASP A 24 -2.62 -22.72 5.34
C ASP A 24 -2.62 -22.17 3.90
N ARG A 25 -1.78 -21.18 3.58
CA ARG A 25 -1.68 -20.53 2.25
C ARG A 25 -0.53 -21.04 1.40
N LEU A 26 -0.11 -22.30 1.57
CA LEU A 26 0.96 -22.91 0.79
C LEU A 26 0.75 -22.72 -0.72
N ALA A 27 -0.47 -22.95 -1.24
CA ALA A 27 -0.75 -22.79 -2.66
C ALA A 27 -0.45 -21.37 -3.19
N TYR A 28 -0.75 -20.32 -2.40
CA TYR A 28 -0.46 -18.94 -2.79
C TYR A 28 1.04 -18.68 -2.77
N ARG A 29 1.74 -19.10 -1.70
CA ARG A 29 3.20 -18.95 -1.62
C ARG A 29 3.91 -19.67 -2.75
N SER A 30 3.49 -20.89 -3.08
CA SER A 30 4.04 -21.65 -4.21
C SER A 30 3.84 -20.94 -5.55
N GLN A 31 2.65 -20.39 -5.80
CA GLN A 31 2.39 -19.59 -7.00
C GLN A 31 3.21 -18.31 -7.03
N ILE A 32 3.36 -17.60 -5.91
CA ILE A 32 4.19 -16.39 -5.84
C ILE A 32 5.67 -16.70 -6.13
N ARG A 33 6.22 -17.76 -5.51
CA ARG A 33 7.61 -18.20 -5.73
C ARG A 33 7.89 -18.60 -7.17
N ALA A 34 6.96 -19.32 -7.78
CA ALA A 34 7.09 -19.80 -9.15
C ALA A 34 6.99 -18.67 -10.20
N ASN A 35 6.48 -17.50 -9.81
CA ASN A 35 6.19 -16.40 -10.72
C ASN A 35 6.96 -15.12 -10.32
N TRP A 36 6.29 -14.14 -9.71
CA TRP A 36 6.88 -12.81 -9.55
C TRP A 36 7.92 -12.69 -8.43
N MET A 37 8.04 -13.68 -7.54
CA MET A 37 9.06 -13.72 -6.48
C MET A 37 10.20 -14.70 -6.79
N THR A 38 10.44 -15.01 -8.06
CA THR A 38 11.64 -15.80 -8.43
C THR A 38 12.93 -15.05 -8.02
N PRO A 39 14.03 -15.77 -7.72
CA PRO A 39 15.31 -15.14 -7.38
C PRO A 39 15.76 -14.10 -8.42
N SER A 40 15.51 -14.38 -9.71
CA SER A 40 15.86 -13.49 -10.80
C SER A 40 15.01 -12.22 -10.85
N ALA A 41 13.71 -12.31 -10.55
CA ALA A 41 12.81 -11.16 -10.50
C ALA A 41 13.16 -10.24 -9.32
N VAL A 42 13.40 -10.82 -8.14
CA VAL A 42 13.83 -10.11 -6.94
C VAL A 42 15.15 -9.38 -7.19
N ALA A 43 16.18 -10.09 -7.65
CA ALA A 43 17.51 -9.50 -7.89
C ALA A 43 17.49 -8.35 -8.91
N ARG A 44 16.78 -8.50 -10.03
CA ARG A 44 16.69 -7.45 -11.06
C ARG A 44 15.92 -6.20 -10.60
N SER A 45 15.01 -6.33 -9.64
CA SER A 45 14.16 -5.22 -9.21
C SER A 45 14.81 -4.32 -8.15
N GLY A 46 15.79 -4.83 -7.39
CA GLY A 46 16.29 -4.17 -6.19
C GLY A 46 15.28 -4.15 -5.02
N ILE A 47 14.15 -4.87 -5.15
CA ILE A 47 13.12 -5.03 -4.13
C ILE A 47 13.28 -6.40 -3.48
N LEU A 48 13.85 -6.44 -2.28
CA LEU A 48 13.96 -7.67 -1.51
C LEU A 48 12.56 -8.09 -1.01
N SER A 49 12.05 -9.21 -1.50
CA SER A 49 10.73 -9.72 -1.10
C SER A 49 10.85 -10.90 -0.14
N ARG A 50 9.99 -10.94 0.89
CA ARG A 50 9.92 -12.01 1.90
C ARG A 50 8.46 -12.31 2.25
N PHE A 51 8.13 -13.58 2.45
CA PHE A 51 6.87 -13.95 3.09
C PHE A 51 6.93 -13.62 4.58
N VAL A 52 5.87 -13.03 5.11
CA VAL A 52 5.77 -12.67 6.51
C VAL A 52 4.71 -13.54 7.16
N LEU A 53 5.13 -14.36 8.13
CA LEU A 53 4.27 -15.27 8.87
C LEU A 53 4.37 -15.03 10.37
N ARG A 54 3.31 -15.39 11.09
CA ARG A 54 3.26 -15.32 12.55
C ARG A 54 3.91 -16.57 13.13
N GLY A 55 5.00 -16.41 13.90
CA GLY A 55 5.84 -17.54 14.31
C GLY A 55 5.46 -18.19 15.64
N VAL A 56 4.66 -17.55 16.50
CA VAL A 56 4.30 -18.16 17.80
C VAL A 56 3.28 -19.27 17.58
N GLY A 57 3.68 -20.52 17.86
CA GLY A 57 2.87 -21.70 17.60
C GLY A 57 2.78 -22.09 16.12
N ALA A 58 3.77 -21.70 15.31
CA ALA A 58 3.93 -22.19 13.94
C ALA A 58 4.19 -23.71 13.93
N SER A 59 3.62 -24.44 12.96
CA SER A 59 3.88 -25.88 12.87
C SER A 59 5.28 -26.21 12.37
N ALA A 60 5.72 -27.45 12.61
CA ALA A 60 6.97 -27.96 12.05
C ALA A 60 6.96 -27.98 10.50
N ALA A 61 5.78 -28.04 9.86
CA ALA A 61 5.69 -28.02 8.40
C ALA A 61 6.10 -26.65 7.83
N ILE A 62 5.63 -25.56 8.44
CA ILE A 62 5.96 -24.21 8.00
C ILE A 62 7.41 -23.83 8.37
N GLU A 63 7.93 -24.35 9.49
CA GLU A 63 9.36 -24.20 9.83
C GLU A 63 10.25 -24.87 8.77
N ARG A 64 9.91 -26.09 8.34
CA ARG A 64 10.64 -26.78 7.25
C ARG A 64 10.52 -26.06 5.91
N GLU A 65 9.34 -25.52 5.58
CA GLU A 65 9.17 -24.71 4.38
C GLU A 65 10.06 -23.46 4.41
N ALA A 66 10.12 -22.77 5.55
CA ALA A 66 10.97 -21.60 5.74
C ALA A 66 12.46 -21.94 5.57
N GLU A 67 12.91 -23.05 6.15
CA GLU A 67 14.30 -23.54 6.02
C GLU A 67 14.63 -23.92 4.57
N ALA A 68 13.73 -24.62 3.88
CA ALA A 68 13.94 -25.07 2.51
C ALA A 68 14.04 -23.91 1.49
N HIS A 69 13.31 -22.82 1.72
CA HIS A 69 13.24 -21.72 0.75
C HIS A 69 14.04 -20.47 1.16
N GLY A 70 14.32 -20.26 2.45
CA GLY A 70 15.07 -19.10 2.94
C GLY A 70 14.40 -17.74 2.66
N ASP A 71 13.10 -17.74 2.34
CA ASP A 71 12.36 -16.58 1.86
C ASP A 71 11.27 -16.10 2.83
N MET A 72 11.25 -16.66 4.03
CA MET A 72 10.28 -16.36 5.08
C MET A 72 10.88 -15.59 6.24
N VAL A 73 10.05 -14.73 6.82
CA VAL A 73 10.32 -14.01 8.06
C VAL A 73 9.19 -14.32 9.03
N PHE A 74 9.56 -14.85 10.19
CA PHE A 74 8.61 -15.01 11.29
C PHE A 74 8.55 -13.75 12.14
N VAL A 75 7.35 -13.23 12.34
CA VAL A 75 7.06 -12.15 13.27
C VAL A 75 6.55 -12.69 14.61
N HIS A 76 6.84 -11.98 15.70
CA HIS A 76 6.42 -12.38 17.04
C HIS A 76 4.92 -12.12 17.26
N ALA A 77 4.10 -13.05 16.79
CA ALA A 77 2.65 -13.06 16.93
C ALA A 77 2.10 -14.50 16.90
N PRO A 78 0.96 -14.79 17.57
CA PRO A 78 0.32 -16.10 17.53
C PRO A 78 -0.20 -16.44 16.13
N ASN A 79 0.15 -17.62 15.63
CA ASN A 79 -0.32 -18.11 14.33
C ASN A 79 -1.84 -18.31 14.30
N ALA A 80 -2.47 -18.64 15.43
CA ALA A 80 -3.91 -18.85 15.54
C ALA A 80 -4.77 -17.55 15.53
N LEU A 81 -4.16 -16.37 15.37
CA LEU A 81 -4.91 -15.11 15.35
C LEU A 81 -5.92 -15.07 14.18
N LYS A 82 -7.17 -14.73 14.50
CA LYS A 82 -8.29 -14.68 13.56
C LYS A 82 -8.08 -13.64 12.46
N ARG A 83 -8.77 -13.80 11.33
CA ARG A 83 -8.80 -12.86 10.19
C ARG A 83 -9.29 -11.45 10.53
N THR A 84 -9.85 -11.22 11.72
CA THR A 84 -10.32 -9.91 12.18
C THR A 84 -9.17 -9.00 12.61
N ILE A 85 -8.18 -9.56 13.30
CA ILE A 85 -7.06 -8.81 13.92
C ILE A 85 -5.70 -9.26 13.41
N GLY A 86 -5.63 -10.48 12.88
CA GLY A 86 -4.43 -11.10 12.37
C GLY A 86 -3.64 -10.24 11.38
N PRO A 87 -4.28 -9.67 10.33
CA PRO A 87 -3.60 -8.81 9.37
C PRO A 87 -2.94 -7.59 10.01
N LEU A 88 -3.64 -6.88 10.91
CA LEU A 88 -3.07 -5.73 11.62
C LEU A 88 -1.88 -6.12 12.48
N VAL A 89 -1.99 -7.21 13.25
CA VAL A 89 -0.87 -7.68 14.10
C VAL A 89 0.32 -8.09 13.26
N SER A 90 0.11 -8.86 12.19
CA SER A 90 1.17 -9.24 11.26
C SER A 90 1.84 -8.02 10.65
N PHE A 91 1.05 -7.02 10.23
CA PHE A 91 1.56 -5.79 9.63
C PHE A 91 2.37 -4.95 10.61
N VAL A 92 1.87 -4.70 11.83
CA VAL A 92 2.61 -3.94 12.85
C VAL A 92 3.93 -4.61 13.17
N ARG A 93 3.92 -5.94 13.40
CA ARG A 93 5.15 -6.68 13.68
C ARG A 93 6.09 -6.74 12.49
N TRP A 94 5.55 -6.73 11.26
CA TRP A 94 6.36 -6.60 10.05
C TRP A 94 7.12 -5.28 10.02
N LEU A 95 6.44 -4.15 10.29
CA LEU A 95 7.09 -2.84 10.32
C LEU A 95 8.22 -2.80 11.36
N GLU A 96 7.98 -3.32 12.56
CA GLU A 96 8.98 -3.46 13.63
C GLU A 96 10.18 -4.30 13.17
N CYS A 97 9.93 -5.50 12.63
CA CYS A 97 10.99 -6.36 12.10
C CYS A 97 11.78 -5.68 10.98
N SER A 98 11.10 -4.99 10.06
CA SER A 98 11.74 -4.46 8.85
C SER A 98 12.77 -3.37 9.15
N VAL A 99 12.50 -2.52 10.15
CA VAL A 99 13.41 -1.44 10.56
C VAL A 99 14.66 -1.99 11.22
N VAL A 100 14.54 -3.12 11.93
CA VAL A 100 15.67 -3.75 12.61
C VAL A 100 16.48 -4.62 11.66
N ALA A 101 15.81 -5.41 10.83
CA ALA A 101 16.44 -6.41 9.95
C ALA A 101 17.07 -5.77 8.70
N TRP A 102 16.49 -4.70 8.15
CA TRP A 102 16.99 -4.00 6.96
C TRP A 102 17.07 -2.48 7.18
N PRO A 103 17.95 -2.02 8.10
CA PRO A 103 18.01 -0.61 8.48
C PRO A 103 18.42 0.33 7.35
N ASN A 104 19.05 -0.21 6.29
CA ASN A 104 19.53 0.55 5.13
C ASN A 104 18.60 0.47 3.90
N ALA A 105 17.40 -0.10 4.05
CA ALA A 105 16.39 -0.05 3.00
C ALA A 105 15.87 1.40 2.82
N GLN A 106 15.68 1.85 1.58
CA GLN A 106 15.11 3.18 1.33
C GLN A 106 13.58 3.18 1.54
N HIS A 107 12.92 2.07 1.23
CA HIS A 107 11.48 1.88 1.38
C HIS A 107 11.13 0.54 2.02
N ILE A 108 10.07 0.56 2.84
CA ILE A 108 9.44 -0.64 3.39
C ILE A 108 8.06 -0.79 2.75
N GLY A 109 7.77 -1.97 2.23
CA GLY A 109 6.52 -2.30 1.58
C GLY A 109 5.75 -3.41 2.27
N LYS A 110 4.46 -3.47 1.95
CA LYS A 110 3.56 -4.57 2.28
C LYS A 110 2.92 -5.08 1.01
N ALA A 111 2.79 -6.40 0.89
CA ALA A 111 1.96 -7.09 -0.08
C ALA A 111 0.98 -8.03 0.66
N ASP A 112 -0.20 -8.29 0.11
CA ASP A 112 -1.01 -9.47 0.44
C ASP A 112 -0.55 -10.68 -0.38
N ASP A 113 -0.90 -11.89 0.05
CA ASP A 113 -0.52 -13.12 -0.65
C ASP A 113 -1.40 -13.45 -1.88
N ASP A 114 -2.39 -12.63 -2.20
CA ASP A 114 -3.27 -12.82 -3.35
C ASP A 114 -3.09 -11.76 -4.43
N VAL A 115 -1.84 -11.39 -4.69
CA VAL A 115 -1.48 -10.46 -5.76
C VAL A 115 -0.50 -11.05 -6.76
N TRP A 116 -0.51 -10.46 -7.94
CA TRP A 116 0.57 -10.54 -8.90
C TRP A 116 1.26 -9.17 -9.03
N LEU A 117 2.60 -9.16 -9.10
CA LEU A 117 3.42 -7.95 -9.14
C LEU A 117 4.45 -7.96 -10.26
N HIS A 118 4.61 -6.84 -10.95
CA HIS A 118 5.75 -6.62 -11.83
C HIS A 118 6.85 -5.83 -11.10
N LEU A 119 7.64 -6.50 -10.25
CA LEU A 119 8.58 -5.86 -9.31
C LEU A 119 9.54 -4.85 -9.95
N SER A 120 10.14 -5.17 -11.10
CA SER A 120 11.08 -4.28 -11.78
C SER A 120 10.41 -3.00 -12.32
N SER A 121 9.17 -3.09 -12.80
CA SER A 121 8.43 -1.90 -13.23
C SER A 121 7.90 -1.10 -12.03
N ILE A 122 7.55 -1.75 -10.92
CA ILE A 122 7.25 -1.08 -9.65
C ILE A 122 8.46 -0.25 -9.21
N ALA A 123 9.65 -0.85 -9.17
CA ALA A 123 10.89 -0.17 -8.79
C ALA A 123 11.17 1.04 -9.70
N SER A 124 11.05 0.84 -11.02
CA SER A 124 11.23 1.90 -12.02
C SER A 124 10.25 3.07 -11.82
N VAL A 125 8.96 2.78 -11.62
CA VAL A 125 7.93 3.81 -11.41
C VAL A 125 8.10 4.51 -10.07
N MET A 126 8.52 3.80 -9.01
CA MET A 126 8.85 4.43 -7.72
C MET A 126 10.07 5.35 -7.83
N ALA A 127 11.15 4.93 -8.50
CA ALA A 127 12.33 5.74 -8.73
C ALA A 127 11.99 7.01 -9.54
N ALA A 128 11.19 6.88 -10.60
CA ALA A 128 10.71 8.02 -11.38
C ALA A 128 9.80 8.95 -10.56
N SER A 129 9.01 8.40 -9.63
CA SER A 129 8.21 9.19 -8.69
C SER A 129 9.10 10.04 -7.78
N LEU A 130 10.14 9.46 -7.20
CA LEU A 130 11.11 10.17 -6.37
C LEU A 130 11.84 11.27 -7.15
N ALA A 131 12.29 10.96 -8.36
CA ALA A 131 12.95 11.93 -9.23
C ALA A 131 12.02 13.12 -9.56
N SER A 132 10.76 12.84 -9.89
CA SER A 132 9.77 13.89 -10.17
C SER A 132 9.46 14.75 -8.94
N LEU A 133 9.41 14.15 -7.74
CA LEU A 133 9.20 14.89 -6.50
C LEU A 133 10.41 15.75 -6.14
N ALA A 134 11.62 15.21 -6.29
CA ALA A 134 12.86 15.93 -6.01
C ALA A 134 13.01 17.15 -6.93
N ALA A 135 12.69 17.01 -8.23
CA ALA A 135 12.69 18.12 -9.18
C ALA A 135 11.65 19.22 -8.85
N SER A 136 10.63 18.89 -8.04
CA SER A 136 9.58 19.83 -7.61
C SER A 136 9.82 20.40 -6.21
N SER A 137 10.91 20.02 -5.54
CA SER A 137 11.26 20.52 -4.20
C SER A 137 12.27 21.65 -4.30
N SER A 138 11.97 22.79 -3.68
CA SER A 138 12.84 23.97 -3.69
C SER A 138 13.88 23.99 -2.57
N ASP A 139 13.73 23.12 -1.56
CA ASP A 139 14.49 23.13 -0.32
C ASP A 139 15.65 22.10 -0.29
N GLY A 140 15.81 21.30 -1.34
CA GLY A 140 16.82 20.24 -1.42
C GLY A 140 16.56 19.06 -0.48
N THR A 141 15.46 19.03 0.27
CA THR A 141 15.12 17.92 1.16
C THR A 141 14.76 16.69 0.31
N PRO A 142 15.37 15.51 0.55
CA PRO A 142 15.00 14.30 -0.15
C PRO A 142 13.52 13.97 0.05
N PRO A 143 12.76 13.71 -1.03
CA PRO A 143 11.34 13.43 -0.91
C PRO A 143 11.12 12.12 -0.15
N ARG A 144 10.19 12.16 0.81
CA ARG A 144 9.68 10.98 1.49
C ARG A 144 8.30 10.68 0.95
N LEU A 145 7.98 9.42 0.72
CA LEU A 145 6.70 9.07 0.10
C LEU A 145 6.00 7.90 0.76
N MET A 146 4.69 7.89 0.57
CA MET A 146 3.86 6.70 0.55
C MET A 146 3.44 6.49 -0.90
N TRP A 147 3.64 5.30 -1.44
CA TRP A 147 3.37 4.94 -2.83
C TRP A 147 2.38 3.79 -2.88
N GLY A 148 1.36 3.92 -3.71
CA GLY A 148 0.33 2.89 -3.88
C GLY A 148 -1.01 3.45 -4.34
N HIS A 149 -2.07 2.66 -4.22
CA HIS A 149 -3.42 3.08 -4.56
C HIS A 149 -4.05 3.87 -3.39
N MET A 150 -3.99 5.20 -3.43
CA MET A 150 -4.44 6.03 -2.31
C MET A 150 -5.97 6.10 -2.11
N GLU A 151 -6.41 6.03 -0.85
CA GLU A 151 -7.74 6.37 -0.35
C GLU A 151 -7.65 7.32 0.86
N THR A 152 -8.79 7.76 1.39
CA THR A 152 -8.85 8.65 2.55
C THR A 152 -9.93 8.21 3.53
N TYR A 153 -9.55 8.05 4.80
CA TYR A 153 -10.44 7.60 5.88
C TYR A 153 -10.20 8.45 7.13
N SER A 154 -11.13 8.35 8.06
CA SER A 154 -10.93 8.78 9.44
C SER A 154 -10.77 7.56 10.35
N TRP A 155 -10.33 7.78 11.58
CA TRP A 155 -10.14 6.74 12.58
C TRP A 155 -10.79 7.15 13.89
N ASP A 156 -11.65 6.30 14.44
CA ASP A 156 -12.15 6.48 15.80
C ASP A 156 -11.14 5.91 16.79
N ILE A 157 -10.49 6.80 17.53
CA ILE A 157 -9.45 6.51 18.51
C ILE A 157 -10.01 5.69 19.68
N ALA A 158 -11.25 5.96 20.09
CA ALA A 158 -11.87 5.24 21.21
C ALA A 158 -12.29 3.84 20.79
N ALA A 159 -12.88 3.70 19.60
CA ALA A 159 -13.28 2.41 19.06
C ALA A 159 -12.12 1.61 18.45
N GLY A 160 -10.98 2.24 18.19
CA GLY A 160 -9.79 1.59 17.63
C GLY A 160 -10.00 1.08 16.20
N ARG A 161 -10.77 1.80 15.38
CA ARG A 161 -11.16 1.34 14.03
C ARG A 161 -11.40 2.49 13.05
N PRO A 162 -11.35 2.21 11.74
CA PRO A 162 -11.73 3.18 10.72
C PRO A 162 -13.17 3.67 10.91
N THR A 163 -13.39 4.96 10.70
CA THR A 163 -14.72 5.56 10.59
C THR A 163 -14.85 6.30 9.27
N ARG A 164 -16.11 6.40 8.81
CA ARG A 164 -16.60 7.15 7.65
C ARG A 164 -15.62 7.24 6.47
N HIS A 165 -15.95 6.57 5.36
CA HIS A 165 -15.22 6.70 4.11
C HIS A 165 -15.13 8.18 3.66
N GLY A 166 -13.94 8.76 3.76
CA GLY A 166 -13.66 10.14 3.41
C GLY A 166 -13.20 10.24 1.97
N TYR A 167 -13.98 9.73 1.02
CA TYR A 167 -13.65 9.65 -0.41
C TYR A 167 -12.45 8.75 -0.76
N THR A 168 -12.62 7.95 -1.81
CA THR A 168 -11.51 7.47 -2.63
C THR A 168 -10.94 8.65 -3.42
N PHE A 169 -9.62 8.71 -3.66
CA PHE A 169 -9.02 9.76 -4.49
C PHE A 169 -9.69 9.87 -5.89
N PHE A 170 -10.33 8.78 -6.31
CA PHE A 170 -11.24 8.67 -7.45
C PHE A 170 -12.48 7.90 -6.98
N LYS A 171 -13.70 8.47 -7.01
CA LYS A 171 -14.94 7.70 -6.73
C LYS A 171 -14.89 6.41 -7.56
N GLY A 172 -15.04 5.25 -6.91
CA GLY A 172 -14.89 3.91 -7.50
C GLY A 172 -15.84 3.55 -8.65
N HIS A 173 -16.49 4.52 -9.29
CA HIS A 173 -17.29 4.38 -10.50
C HIS A 173 -16.55 4.79 -11.79
N ASP A 174 -15.42 5.50 -11.71
CA ASP A 174 -14.76 6.07 -12.91
C ASP A 174 -13.75 5.13 -13.60
N CYS A 175 -13.44 3.96 -13.04
CA CYS A 175 -12.74 2.92 -13.81
C CYS A 175 -13.64 2.33 -14.91
N LYS A 176 -14.97 2.47 -14.78
CA LYS A 176 -15.97 1.94 -15.73
C LYS A 176 -16.61 3.02 -16.61
N GLN A 177 -16.53 4.30 -16.24
CA GLN A 177 -17.08 5.41 -17.04
C GLN A 177 -15.99 6.26 -17.69
N ARG A 178 -15.82 6.04 -19.00
CA ARG A 178 -15.25 7.02 -19.92
C ARG A 178 -16.04 8.33 -19.85
N ARG A 179 -15.32 9.44 -20.05
CA ARG A 179 -15.78 10.81 -20.41
C ARG A 179 -16.21 11.82 -19.33
N VAL A 180 -16.22 11.56 -18.03
CA VAL A 180 -16.39 12.67 -17.06
C VAL A 180 -15.05 13.39 -16.86
N ARG A 181 -15.02 14.72 -17.02
CA ARG A 181 -13.83 15.59 -17.03
C ARG A 181 -12.87 15.27 -15.88
N ARG A 182 -11.81 14.52 -16.21
CA ARG A 182 -10.71 14.09 -15.31
C ARG A 182 -10.09 15.28 -14.56
N GLU A 183 -10.11 16.47 -15.16
CA GLU A 183 -9.61 17.71 -14.57
C GLU A 183 -10.51 18.29 -13.48
N GLU A 184 -11.84 18.20 -13.62
CA GLU A 184 -12.78 18.63 -12.57
C GLU A 184 -12.74 17.72 -11.35
N ILE A 185 -12.54 16.41 -11.56
CA ILE A 185 -12.43 15.43 -10.46
C ILE A 185 -11.09 15.57 -9.75
N LEU A 186 -10.01 15.76 -10.50
CA LEU A 186 -8.69 16.08 -9.96
C LEU A 186 -8.73 17.39 -9.18
N ALA A 187 -9.39 18.43 -9.71
CA ALA A 187 -9.58 19.69 -9.02
C ALA A 187 -10.41 19.53 -7.74
N LYS A 188 -11.50 18.74 -7.74
CA LYS A 188 -12.32 18.46 -6.55
C LYS A 188 -11.58 17.66 -5.48
N SER A 189 -10.82 16.63 -5.87
CA SER A 189 -10.00 15.80 -4.97
C SER A 189 -8.85 16.60 -4.33
N LEU A 190 -8.25 17.53 -5.09
CA LEU A 190 -7.24 18.46 -4.58
C LEU A 190 -7.85 19.61 -3.76
N ALA A 191 -9.05 20.11 -4.11
CA ALA A 191 -9.72 21.22 -3.40
C ALA A 191 -10.32 20.82 -2.05
N HIS A 192 -10.84 19.59 -1.89
CA HIS A 192 -11.32 19.11 -0.59
C HIS A 192 -10.20 18.81 0.42
N ALA A 193 -8.96 18.60 -0.04
CA ALA A 193 -7.80 18.45 0.85
C ALA A 193 -7.57 19.72 1.71
N ASN A 194 -8.06 20.87 1.26
CA ASN A 194 -7.93 22.15 1.95
C ASN A 194 -9.03 22.41 3.01
N GLN A 195 -10.02 21.53 3.17
CA GLN A 195 -11.25 21.84 3.93
C GLN A 195 -11.34 21.27 5.35
N THR A 196 -10.29 20.67 5.91
CA THR A 196 -10.31 20.33 7.34
C THR A 196 -8.91 20.42 7.95
N PRO A 197 -8.51 21.60 8.47
CA PRO A 197 -7.30 21.68 9.27
C PRO A 197 -7.43 20.74 10.46
N CYS A 198 -6.43 19.89 10.68
CA CYS A 198 -6.20 19.31 11.99
C CYS A 198 -5.93 20.48 12.94
N ILE A 199 -6.94 20.92 13.69
CA ILE A 199 -6.72 21.87 14.78
C ILE A 199 -5.99 21.08 15.86
N ALA A 200 -4.67 21.23 15.91
CA ALA A 200 -3.81 20.63 16.91
C ALA A 200 -4.13 21.26 18.28
N GLY A 201 -5.05 20.66 19.03
CA GLY A 201 -5.25 20.96 20.44
C GLY A 201 -4.51 19.91 21.28
N ARG A 202 -3.69 20.32 22.26
CA ARG A 202 -3.27 19.39 23.30
C ARG A 202 -4.37 19.33 24.35
N ASP A 203 -4.81 18.13 24.74
CA ASP A 203 -5.60 18.01 25.96
C ASP A 203 -4.72 18.16 27.21
N GLU A 204 -5.34 18.19 28.39
CA GLU A 204 -4.65 18.28 29.69
C GLU A 204 -3.64 17.15 29.93
N ARG A 205 -3.69 16.07 29.14
CA ARG A 205 -2.77 14.93 29.18
C ARG A 205 -1.68 15.01 28.11
N GLY A 206 -1.59 16.12 27.38
CA GLY A 206 -0.59 16.35 26.33
C GLY A 206 -0.85 15.57 25.04
N VAL A 207 -2.03 14.98 24.85
CA VAL A 207 -2.37 14.22 23.64
C VAL A 207 -2.82 15.19 22.54
N LEU A 208 -2.19 15.09 21.36
CA LEU A 208 -2.60 15.81 20.16
C LEU A 208 -4.00 15.36 19.70
N ARG A 209 -4.97 16.28 19.79
CA ARG A 209 -6.30 16.18 19.19
C ARG A 209 -6.28 16.82 17.81
N CYS A 210 -7.01 16.21 16.88
CA CYS A 210 -7.19 16.70 15.52
C CYS A 210 -8.68 16.59 15.19
N GLY A 211 -9.42 17.68 15.37
CA GLY A 211 -10.86 17.75 15.09
C GLY A 211 -11.43 19.11 15.48
N GLY A 212 -12.20 19.73 14.58
CA GLY A 212 -12.95 20.96 14.87
C GLY A 212 -14.22 20.63 15.65
N GLY A 213 -14.39 21.28 16.80
CA GLY A 213 -15.59 21.17 17.65
C GLY A 213 -15.48 20.11 18.76
N GLU A 214 -16.02 20.46 19.93
CA GLU A 214 -16.04 19.62 21.13
C GLU A 214 -16.53 18.19 20.87
N LYS A 215 -15.86 17.21 21.51
CA LYS A 215 -16.28 15.80 21.68
C LYS A 215 -16.22 14.85 20.48
N THR A 216 -15.26 14.95 19.56
CA THR A 216 -15.05 13.85 18.58
C THR A 216 -13.74 13.10 18.85
N ASN A 217 -13.84 11.82 19.22
CA ASN A 217 -12.71 10.86 19.34
C ASN A 217 -12.20 10.41 17.95
N VAL A 218 -12.34 11.25 16.93
CA VAL A 218 -12.09 10.87 15.53
C VAL A 218 -10.88 11.64 15.02
N LEU A 219 -9.88 10.91 14.53
CA LEU A 219 -8.74 11.45 13.80
C LEU A 219 -9.02 11.41 12.31
N GLY A 220 -8.80 12.52 11.61
CA GLY A 220 -8.79 12.57 10.14
C GLY A 220 -9.76 13.60 9.57
N PRO A 221 -10.00 13.55 8.25
CA PRO A 221 -9.53 12.53 7.31
C PRO A 221 -8.02 12.57 7.05
N PHE A 222 -7.40 11.41 6.80
CA PHE A 222 -6.01 11.29 6.34
C PHE A 222 -5.91 10.32 5.16
N GLY A 223 -4.92 10.54 4.29
CA GLY A 223 -4.68 9.67 3.14
C GLY A 223 -3.79 8.49 3.49
N PHE A 224 -4.03 7.36 2.84
CA PHE A 224 -3.21 6.14 2.97
C PHE A 224 -3.28 5.32 1.68
N PRO A 225 -2.26 4.51 1.38
CA PRO A 225 -2.33 3.58 0.27
C PRO A 225 -3.19 2.38 0.69
N LYS A 226 -4.33 2.22 0.05
CA LYS A 226 -5.21 1.09 0.23
C LYS A 226 -4.64 -0.16 -0.43
N GLY A 227 -5.03 -1.26 0.17
CA GLY A 227 -5.21 -2.51 -0.56
C GLY A 227 -3.99 -3.38 -0.44
N PRO A 228 -3.75 -4.21 -1.45
CA PRO A 228 -2.89 -5.34 -1.22
C PRO A 228 -1.43 -4.97 -1.37
N VAL A 229 -1.05 -3.83 -1.95
CA VAL A 229 0.37 -3.46 -2.12
C VAL A 229 0.62 -1.98 -1.96
N PHE A 230 1.65 -1.65 -1.17
CA PHE A 230 2.16 -0.30 -1.05
C PHE A 230 3.59 -0.26 -0.53
N PHE A 231 4.25 0.89 -0.70
CA PHE A 231 5.58 1.18 -0.20
C PHE A 231 5.59 2.51 0.56
N THR A 232 6.37 2.58 1.63
CA THR A 232 6.55 3.79 2.44
C THR A 232 8.04 4.01 2.66
N SER A 233 8.52 5.26 2.56
CA SER A 233 9.90 5.59 2.92
C SER A 233 10.26 5.04 4.30
N ALA A 234 11.40 4.36 4.41
CA ALA A 234 11.82 3.68 5.63
C ALA A 234 11.94 4.66 6.81
N SER A 235 12.34 5.91 6.56
CA SER A 235 12.39 6.96 7.58
C SER A 235 11.03 7.26 8.23
N LEU A 236 9.93 7.19 7.47
CA LEU A 236 8.57 7.35 8.00
C LEU A 236 8.14 6.13 8.84
N VAL A 237 8.51 4.92 8.38
CA VAL A 237 8.25 3.69 9.13
C VAL A 237 9.02 3.68 10.44
N SER A 238 10.29 4.10 10.45
CA SER A 238 11.08 4.24 11.68
C SER A 238 10.45 5.21 12.68
N GLN A 239 9.92 6.34 12.23
CA GLN A 239 9.19 7.28 13.10
C GLN A 239 7.91 6.65 13.68
N LEU A 240 7.17 5.90 12.87
CA LEU A 240 5.98 5.18 13.31
C LEU A 240 6.32 4.13 14.38
N VAL A 241 7.32 3.28 14.12
CA VAL A 241 7.75 2.21 15.03
C VAL A 241 8.34 2.76 16.34
N ALA A 242 9.04 3.89 16.28
CA ALA A 242 9.64 4.54 17.45
C ALA A 242 8.60 5.16 18.41
N SER A 243 7.38 5.45 17.93
CA SER A 243 6.34 6.15 18.69
C SER A 243 5.79 5.34 19.87
N VAL A 244 6.18 5.71 21.10
CA VAL A 244 5.65 5.12 22.35
C VAL A 244 4.12 5.24 22.43
N PRO A 245 3.50 6.41 22.20
CA PRO A 245 2.04 6.54 22.29
C PRO A 245 1.31 5.65 21.30
N LEU A 246 1.83 5.52 20.07
CA LEU A 246 1.24 4.67 19.06
C LEU A 246 1.32 3.19 19.46
N ARG A 247 2.47 2.70 19.93
CA ARG A 247 2.62 1.31 20.41
C ARG A 247 1.62 0.97 21.52
N GLN A 248 1.40 1.89 22.46
CA GLN A 248 0.40 1.71 23.53
C GLN A 248 -1.03 1.65 22.98
N GLU A 249 -1.33 2.43 21.95
CA GLU A 249 -2.62 2.39 21.27
C GLU A 249 -2.82 1.10 20.48
N THR A 250 -1.79 0.64 19.76
CA THR A 250 -1.81 -0.65 19.07
C THR A 250 -2.11 -1.79 20.03
N ALA A 251 -1.46 -1.80 21.20
CA ALA A 251 -1.71 -2.81 22.23
C ALA A 251 -3.18 -2.79 22.70
N ARG A 252 -3.75 -1.60 22.90
CA ARG A 252 -5.17 -1.43 23.25
C ARG A 252 -6.12 -1.93 22.16
N ILE A 253 -5.86 -1.59 20.89
CA ILE A 253 -6.65 -2.05 19.73
C ILE A 253 -6.62 -3.58 19.63
N ILE A 254 -5.45 -4.19 19.78
CA ILE A 254 -5.29 -5.65 19.72
C ILE A 254 -6.07 -6.31 20.86
N GLN A 255 -6.05 -5.74 22.06
CA GLN A 255 -6.77 -6.26 23.21
C GLN A 255 -8.29 -6.12 23.07
N SER A 256 -8.79 -4.98 22.57
CA SER A 256 -10.24 -4.74 22.46
C SER A 256 -10.92 -5.66 21.44
N VAL A 257 -10.26 -5.91 20.30
CA VAL A 257 -10.81 -6.75 19.22
C VAL A 257 -10.90 -8.22 19.62
N ASN A 258 -10.05 -8.69 20.54
CA ASN A 258 -10.17 -10.04 21.07
C ASN A 258 -11.42 -10.23 21.94
N ASN A 259 -11.96 -9.14 22.51
CA ASN A 259 -13.10 -9.17 23.43
C ASN A 259 -14.45 -8.94 22.74
N SER A 260 -14.48 -8.36 21.53
CA SER A 260 -15.72 -8.00 20.84
C SER A 260 -16.13 -9.03 19.78
N ARG A 261 -17.18 -9.81 20.06
CA ARG A 261 -17.70 -10.87 19.16
C ARG A 261 -18.59 -10.34 18.01
N LYS A 262 -18.96 -9.05 17.97
CA LYS A 262 -20.06 -8.53 17.13
C LYS A 262 -19.76 -7.22 16.40
N GLU A 263 -18.55 -7.00 15.92
CA GLU A 263 -18.23 -5.74 15.22
C GLU A 263 -18.14 -5.86 13.70
N ALA A 264 -18.84 -4.95 13.02
CA ALA A 264 -18.99 -4.93 11.56
C ALA A 264 -17.77 -4.35 10.82
N ILE A 265 -16.98 -3.48 11.46
CA ILE A 265 -15.81 -2.81 10.85
C ILE A 265 -14.55 -3.23 11.60
N LYS A 266 -13.59 -3.80 10.84
CA LYS A 266 -12.32 -4.33 11.36
C LYS A 266 -11.26 -3.23 11.36
N PRO A 267 -10.23 -3.30 12.23
CA PRO A 267 -9.12 -2.38 12.19
C PRO A 267 -8.19 -2.73 11.02
N TRP A 268 -8.46 -2.18 9.84
CA TRP A 268 -7.66 -2.44 8.64
C TRP A 268 -6.25 -1.87 8.77
N GLU A 269 -5.26 -2.66 8.37
CA GLU A 269 -3.85 -2.35 8.57
C GLU A 269 -3.35 -1.19 7.71
N ASP A 270 -3.92 -1.01 6.52
CA ASP A 270 -3.63 0.09 5.61
C ASP A 270 -4.16 1.43 6.14
N VAL A 271 -5.37 1.46 6.69
CA VAL A 271 -5.91 2.64 7.40
C VAL A 271 -5.10 2.93 8.65
N TYR A 272 -4.71 1.89 9.41
CA TYR A 272 -3.87 2.04 10.59
C TYR A 272 -2.52 2.70 10.25
N LEU A 273 -1.89 2.35 9.11
CA LEU A 273 -0.68 3.01 8.63
C LEU A 273 -0.90 4.52 8.43
N GLY A 274 -1.99 4.91 7.76
CA GLY A 274 -2.35 6.31 7.57
C GLY A 274 -2.56 7.06 8.89
N MET A 275 -3.29 6.45 9.82
CA MET A 275 -3.55 6.97 11.17
C MET A 275 -2.24 7.18 11.93
N GLY A 276 -1.38 6.17 11.94
CA GLY A 276 -0.09 6.20 12.61
C GLY A 276 0.78 7.33 12.06
N LEU A 277 0.94 7.39 10.74
CA LEU A 277 1.77 8.41 10.11
C LEU A 277 1.21 9.82 10.26
N ALA A 278 -0.12 10.01 10.28
CA ALA A 278 -0.73 11.30 10.58
C ALA A 278 -0.39 11.82 11.99
N ARG A 279 0.05 10.95 12.90
CA ARG A 279 0.41 11.28 14.29
C ARG A 279 1.89 11.20 14.61
N THR A 280 2.68 10.53 13.78
CA THR A 280 4.11 10.29 14.06
C THR A 280 5.04 10.91 13.03
N ALA A 281 4.59 11.13 11.80
CA ALA A 281 5.46 11.67 10.77
C ALA A 281 5.85 13.11 11.11
N VAL A 282 7.13 13.46 11.04
CA VAL A 282 7.64 14.82 11.28
C VAL A 282 8.42 15.32 10.08
N GLY A 283 8.53 16.64 9.91
CA GLY A 283 9.29 17.32 8.85
C GLY A 283 8.50 17.51 7.54
N ASP A 284 9.21 18.00 6.52
CA ASP A 284 8.65 18.38 5.22
C ASP A 284 8.96 17.36 4.12
N GLY A 285 8.47 17.64 2.90
CA GLY A 285 8.74 16.82 1.72
C GLY A 285 8.04 15.46 1.71
N ILE A 286 6.93 15.31 2.43
CA ILE A 286 6.17 14.05 2.46
C ILE A 286 5.11 14.04 1.36
N ALA A 287 5.10 13.01 0.52
CA ALA A 287 4.16 12.86 -0.58
C ALA A 287 3.33 11.57 -0.51
N LEU A 288 2.01 11.69 -0.66
CA LEU A 288 1.12 10.58 -1.00
C LEU A 288 1.09 10.43 -2.52
N VAL A 289 1.85 9.47 -3.05
CA VAL A 289 1.96 9.20 -4.49
C VAL A 289 0.95 8.14 -4.90
N HIS A 290 -0.11 8.58 -5.57
CA HIS A 290 -1.13 7.72 -6.15
C HIS A 290 -0.70 7.20 -7.53
N ILE A 291 -0.64 5.88 -7.68
CA ILE A 291 -0.15 5.19 -8.89
C ILE A 291 -1.15 5.18 -10.05
N GLY A 292 -2.41 5.53 -9.79
CA GLY A 292 -3.44 5.60 -10.82
C GLY A 292 -4.00 4.23 -11.21
N CYS A 293 -5.14 4.27 -11.90
CA CYS A 293 -5.87 3.06 -12.28
C CYS A 293 -5.27 2.31 -13.48
N ALA A 294 -4.38 2.94 -14.24
CA ALA A 294 -3.74 2.31 -15.41
C ALA A 294 -2.81 1.17 -14.99
N THR A 295 -2.16 1.32 -13.84
CA THR A 295 -1.12 0.41 -13.34
C THR A 295 -1.59 -0.49 -12.21
N TYR A 296 -2.87 -0.41 -11.83
CA TYR A 296 -3.44 -1.11 -10.68
C TYR A 296 -4.80 -1.68 -11.06
N THR A 297 -4.93 -3.00 -10.98
CA THR A 297 -6.19 -3.69 -11.32
C THR A 297 -6.75 -4.41 -10.09
N ASP A 298 -7.96 -4.03 -9.69
CA ASP A 298 -8.64 -4.52 -8.49
C ASP A 298 -10.13 -4.77 -8.77
N GLU A 299 -10.39 -5.74 -9.64
CA GLU A 299 -11.73 -6.10 -10.12
C GLU A 299 -12.05 -7.56 -9.78
N TRP A 300 -13.35 -7.88 -9.74
CA TRP A 300 -13.82 -9.25 -9.49
C TRP A 300 -13.60 -10.20 -10.68
N GLY A 301 -13.39 -9.65 -11.88
CA GLY A 301 -13.01 -10.45 -13.04
C GLY A 301 -11.50 -10.56 -13.20
N PHE A 302 -11.08 -11.46 -14.09
CA PHE A 302 -9.67 -11.66 -14.35
C PHE A 302 -9.23 -10.76 -15.51
N TYR A 303 -8.86 -9.53 -15.17
CA TYR A 303 -8.47 -8.49 -16.13
C TYR A 303 -7.06 -7.97 -15.86
N MET A 304 -6.30 -7.65 -16.91
CA MET A 304 -5.03 -6.93 -16.85
C MET A 304 -4.84 -6.04 -18.08
N SER A 305 -4.05 -4.99 -17.93
CA SER A 305 -3.55 -4.16 -19.03
C SER A 305 -2.04 -4.37 -19.21
N PRO A 306 -1.46 -4.04 -20.38
CA PRO A 306 -0.01 -4.07 -20.59
C PRO A 306 0.78 -3.23 -19.58
N SER A 307 0.16 -2.19 -19.02
CA SER A 307 0.75 -1.30 -18.01
C SER A 307 0.51 -1.75 -16.56
N THR A 308 -0.16 -2.88 -16.32
CA THR A 308 -0.48 -3.35 -14.97
C THR A 308 0.80 -3.65 -14.19
N LEU A 309 0.99 -2.96 -13.07
CA LEU A 309 2.09 -3.21 -12.12
C LEU A 309 1.64 -4.11 -10.97
N VAL A 310 0.38 -3.96 -10.57
CA VAL A 310 -0.23 -4.67 -9.45
C VAL A 310 -1.59 -5.19 -9.91
N TRP A 311 -1.78 -6.50 -9.80
CA TRP A 311 -3.08 -7.14 -9.99
C TRP A 311 -3.52 -7.80 -8.68
N HIS A 312 -4.71 -7.45 -8.20
CA HIS A 312 -5.30 -8.00 -6.99
C HIS A 312 -6.33 -9.08 -7.32
N MET A 313 -6.10 -10.28 -6.82
CA MET A 313 -6.94 -11.43 -7.09
C MET A 313 -8.11 -11.53 -6.11
N ARG A 314 -9.15 -10.71 -6.33
CA ARG A 314 -10.35 -10.74 -5.49
C ARG A 314 -11.06 -12.09 -5.42
N THR A 315 -10.91 -12.93 -6.44
CA THR A 315 -11.51 -14.27 -6.47
C THR A 315 -10.81 -15.30 -5.59
N LYS A 316 -9.60 -15.00 -5.09
CA LYS A 316 -8.84 -15.88 -4.19
C LYS A 316 -8.59 -17.30 -4.79
N VAL A 317 -8.13 -17.36 -6.04
CA VAL A 317 -7.83 -18.60 -6.81
C VAL A 317 -6.34 -18.64 -7.20
N PRO A 318 -5.44 -19.21 -6.37
CA PRO A 318 -3.98 -19.10 -6.49
C PRO A 318 -3.41 -19.24 -7.90
N GLU A 319 -3.95 -20.19 -8.68
CA GLU A 319 -3.49 -20.55 -10.02
C GLU A 319 -3.51 -19.36 -10.98
N ARG A 320 -4.41 -18.39 -10.74
CA ARG A 320 -4.49 -17.18 -11.57
C ARG A 320 -3.29 -16.26 -11.43
N ILE A 321 -2.48 -16.39 -10.37
CA ILE A 321 -1.20 -15.67 -10.28
C ILE A 321 -0.25 -16.15 -11.38
N GLY A 322 -0.21 -17.46 -11.66
CA GLY A 322 0.57 -18.02 -12.76
C GLY A 322 0.00 -17.64 -14.13
N GLU A 323 -1.34 -17.65 -14.29
CA GLU A 323 -1.97 -17.18 -15.53
C GLU A 323 -1.69 -15.69 -15.81
N ALA A 324 -1.66 -14.85 -14.76
CA ALA A 324 -1.31 -13.44 -14.84
C ALA A 324 0.14 -13.25 -15.29
N GLU A 325 1.06 -14.02 -14.72
CA GLU A 325 2.48 -14.00 -15.09
C GLU A 325 2.70 -14.40 -16.55
N VAL A 326 2.10 -15.51 -17.01
CA VAL A 326 2.22 -15.97 -18.40
C VAL A 326 1.72 -14.89 -19.38
N TRP A 327 0.61 -14.24 -19.05
CA TRP A 327 0.09 -13.15 -19.87
C TRP A 327 1.03 -11.95 -19.87
N ALA A 328 1.53 -11.55 -18.69
CA ALA A 328 2.45 -10.41 -18.55
C ALA A 328 3.76 -10.63 -19.31
N GLN A 329 4.32 -11.83 -19.32
CA GLN A 329 5.54 -12.15 -20.10
C GLN A 329 5.40 -11.85 -21.59
N GLN A 330 4.18 -11.90 -22.13
CA GLN A 330 3.90 -11.68 -23.54
C GLN A 330 3.46 -10.24 -23.86
N HIS A 331 2.83 -9.55 -22.90
CA HIS A 331 2.10 -8.32 -23.17
C HIS A 331 2.58 -7.12 -22.32
N HIS A 332 3.35 -7.36 -21.26
CA HIS A 332 3.73 -6.29 -20.34
C HIS A 332 4.65 -5.26 -21.00
N CYS A 333 4.40 -4.00 -20.68
CA CYS A 333 5.28 -2.89 -20.95
C CYS A 333 5.50 -2.08 -19.66
N THR A 334 6.70 -1.51 -19.49
CA THR A 334 6.95 -0.65 -18.32
C THR A 334 6.29 0.71 -18.53
N PRO A 335 5.34 1.14 -17.67
CA PRO A 335 4.73 2.45 -17.78
C PRO A 335 5.77 3.56 -17.59
N VAL A 336 5.89 4.46 -18.57
CA VAL A 336 6.83 5.58 -18.49
C VAL A 336 6.16 6.75 -17.77
N VAL A 337 6.69 7.13 -16.61
CA VAL A 337 6.25 8.34 -15.88
C VAL A 337 6.79 9.58 -16.59
N VAL A 338 5.89 10.42 -17.09
CA VAL A 338 6.24 11.69 -17.77
C VAL A 338 6.15 12.91 -16.85
N GLY A 339 5.70 12.69 -15.61
CA GLY A 339 5.66 13.70 -14.57
C GLY A 339 4.70 13.32 -13.45
N SER A 340 4.62 14.18 -12.45
CA SER A 340 3.64 14.10 -11.37
C SER A 340 2.90 15.42 -11.24
N ARG A 341 1.64 15.37 -10.83
CA ARG A 341 0.87 16.55 -10.44
C ARG A 341 0.57 16.46 -8.96
N CYS A 342 1.15 17.37 -8.18
CA CYS A 342 0.94 17.46 -6.75
C CYS A 342 -0.06 18.55 -6.38
N SER A 343 -0.67 18.46 -5.19
CA SER A 343 -1.45 19.54 -4.62
C SER A 343 -0.58 20.79 -4.45
N PRO A 344 -1.03 21.98 -4.91
CA PRO A 344 -0.23 23.20 -4.81
C PRO A 344 -0.03 23.62 -3.36
N GLN A 345 -1.02 23.35 -2.50
CA GLN A 345 -0.95 23.57 -1.06
C GLN A 345 -0.76 22.22 -0.35
N PRO A 346 0.28 22.08 0.49
CA PRO A 346 0.40 20.94 1.38
C PRO A 346 -0.59 21.06 2.54
N TRP A 347 -1.14 19.93 3.01
CA TRP A 347 -1.87 19.92 4.30
C TRP A 347 -0.90 19.63 5.44
N SER A 348 -1.28 20.07 6.64
CA SER A 348 -0.51 19.81 7.85
C SER A 348 -1.17 18.70 8.64
N SER A 349 -0.39 17.69 9.03
CA SER A 349 -0.84 16.63 9.95
C SER A 349 -0.77 17.09 11.42
N CYS A 350 -1.16 16.24 12.36
CA CYS A 350 -1.22 16.57 13.79
C CYS A 350 0.14 16.97 14.37
N THR A 351 1.24 16.49 13.79
CA THR A 351 2.62 16.81 14.18
C THR A 351 3.14 18.10 13.55
N GLY A 352 2.36 18.75 12.68
CA GLY A 352 2.79 19.86 11.85
C GLY A 352 3.46 19.45 10.53
N ALA A 353 3.73 18.15 10.30
CA ALA A 353 4.37 17.70 9.07
C ALA A 353 3.54 18.05 7.83
N LYS A 354 4.22 18.49 6.77
CA LYS A 354 3.62 18.94 5.52
C LYS A 354 3.52 17.79 4.52
N TRP A 355 2.31 17.51 4.09
CA TRP A 355 2.01 16.43 3.16
C TRP A 355 1.46 16.98 1.85
N ARG A 356 1.85 16.36 0.73
CA ARG A 356 1.35 16.66 -0.61
C ARG A 356 0.69 15.43 -1.23
N ARG A 357 -0.39 15.63 -1.98
CA ARG A 357 -1.07 14.57 -2.75
C ARG A 357 -0.55 14.64 -4.15
N CYS A 358 0.03 13.57 -4.65
CA CYS A 358 0.63 13.53 -5.96
C CYS A 358 0.02 12.40 -6.79
N ILE A 359 -0.28 12.69 -8.05
CA ILE A 359 -0.76 11.70 -9.02
C ILE A 359 0.24 11.63 -10.16
N LEU A 360 0.62 10.41 -10.51
CA LEU A 360 1.55 10.16 -11.61
C LEU A 360 0.85 10.32 -12.96
N ARG A 361 1.58 10.90 -13.93
CA ARG A 361 1.18 10.95 -15.34
C ARG A 361 2.04 9.98 -16.12
N TYR A 362 1.38 9.15 -16.93
CA TYR A 362 2.02 8.12 -17.73
C TYR A 362 1.95 8.43 -19.22
N ASN A 363 2.98 8.04 -19.96
CA ASN A 363 2.94 8.01 -21.41
C ASN A 363 2.11 6.80 -21.91
N LYS A 364 0.82 7.04 -22.20
CA LYS A 364 -0.11 6.00 -22.64
C LYS A 364 0.15 5.49 -24.07
N THR A 365 0.87 6.24 -24.90
CA THR A 365 1.22 5.78 -26.25
C THR A 365 2.38 4.78 -26.22
N ALA A 366 3.27 4.91 -25.24
CA ALA A 366 4.37 3.97 -25.03
C ALA A 366 3.90 2.67 -24.36
N CYS A 367 2.86 2.71 -23.54
CA CYS A 367 2.34 1.54 -22.84
C CYS A 367 0.84 1.63 -22.61
N SER A 368 0.10 0.68 -23.17
CA SER A 368 -1.37 0.68 -23.17
C SER A 368 -1.95 0.43 -21.77
N ASP A 369 -2.99 1.18 -21.42
CA ASP A 369 -3.80 0.99 -20.20
C ASP A 369 -5.13 0.30 -20.48
N GLN A 370 -5.31 -0.25 -21.68
CA GLN A 370 -6.50 -1.01 -22.03
C GLN A 370 -6.54 -2.34 -21.26
N LEU A 371 -7.66 -2.62 -20.60
CA LEU A 371 -7.88 -3.88 -19.90
C LEU A 371 -8.31 -5.00 -20.87
N TYR A 372 -7.76 -6.19 -20.66
CA TYR A 372 -8.04 -7.43 -21.36
C TYR A 372 -8.52 -8.48 -20.37
N THR A 373 -9.52 -9.29 -20.75
CA THR A 373 -9.92 -10.47 -19.97
C THR A 373 -8.92 -11.59 -20.21
N LEU A 374 -8.51 -12.28 -19.15
CA LEU A 374 -7.62 -13.44 -19.21
C LEU A 374 -8.38 -14.78 -19.20
N LEU A 375 -9.70 -14.77 -18.98
CA LEU A 375 -10.52 -15.98 -19.06
C LEU A 375 -10.60 -16.50 -20.51
N LYS A 376 -10.09 -17.71 -20.77
CA LYS A 376 -10.22 -18.37 -22.07
C LYS A 376 -11.67 -18.87 -22.28
N GLY A 377 -12.27 -18.60 -23.44
CA GLY A 377 -13.42 -19.39 -23.92
C GLY A 377 -14.81 -18.73 -24.08
N LYS A 378 -14.99 -17.41 -23.90
CA LYS A 378 -16.23 -16.72 -24.31
C LYS A 378 -15.94 -15.30 -24.77
N GLY A 379 -15.58 -15.17 -26.05
CA GLY A 379 -15.46 -13.90 -26.76
C GLY A 379 -14.35 -12.99 -26.24
N LEU A 380 -13.56 -12.44 -27.16
CA LEU A 380 -13.20 -11.04 -27.00
C LEU A 380 -14.50 -10.31 -26.63
N PRO A 381 -14.60 -9.57 -25.50
CA PRO A 381 -15.57 -8.51 -25.47
C PRO A 381 -15.30 -7.71 -26.74
N SER A 382 -16.33 -7.61 -27.60
CA SER A 382 -16.41 -6.58 -28.61
C SER A 382 -15.80 -5.31 -28.03
N ARG A 383 -14.84 -4.72 -28.76
CA ARG A 383 -14.18 -3.46 -28.43
C ARG A 383 -15.01 -2.67 -27.41
N PRO A 384 -14.52 -2.33 -26.20
CA PRO A 384 -14.99 -1.09 -25.64
C PRO A 384 -14.49 -0.06 -26.65
N GLN A 385 -15.32 0.39 -27.60
CA GLN A 385 -14.96 1.33 -28.66
C GLN A 385 -14.26 2.52 -28.02
N CYS A 386 -12.92 2.53 -27.95
CA CYS A 386 -12.15 3.75 -27.75
C CYS A 386 -12.34 4.47 -29.09
N GLN A 387 -13.47 5.14 -29.27
CA GLN A 387 -13.52 6.23 -30.22
C GLN A 387 -12.57 7.28 -29.65
N LEU A 388 -11.34 7.25 -30.16
CA LEU A 388 -10.50 8.42 -30.30
C LEU A 388 -11.32 9.44 -31.09
N GLU A 389 -12.08 10.27 -30.39
CA GLU A 389 -12.41 11.57 -30.96
C GLU A 389 -11.11 12.38 -30.93
N LYS A 390 -10.66 12.70 -32.13
CA LYS A 390 -9.63 13.70 -32.42
C LYS A 390 -9.87 14.91 -31.52
N LEU A 391 -8.95 15.20 -30.62
CA LEU A 391 -8.85 16.53 -30.04
C LEU A 391 -8.10 17.39 -31.07
N ASN A 392 -8.88 18.10 -31.90
CA ASN A 392 -8.44 19.39 -32.41
C ASN A 392 -8.65 20.40 -31.29
N VAL A 393 -7.58 20.76 -30.57
CA VAL A 393 -7.28 22.13 -30.11
C VAL A 393 -5.77 22.25 -30.01
#